data_AF-A0A6L5DSR6-F1
#
_entry.id   AF-A0A6L5DSR6-F1
#
_cell.length_a   1.000
_cell.length_b   1.000
_cell.length_c   1.000
_cell.angle_alpha   90.00
_cell.angle_beta   90.00
_cell.angle_gamma   90.00
#
_symmetry.space_group_name_H-M   'P 1'
#
loop_
_entity.id
_entity.type
_entity.pdbx_description
1 polymer ?
#
loop_
_entity_poly.entity_id
_entity_poly.type
_entity_poly.pdbx_seq_one_letter_code
_entity_poly.pdbx_strand_id
1 'polypeptide(L)'
;MRFIIILLASLFLFNSCDIIVSGIESFSTIKEETKKQKREKEDKKFSKSLQKKNGEKKYLYENGNIKSVVNYKDGKKIGTSFTFYKSGEKQYDIPYVDGMKHGKVLWYYKSGKIYRETEYKKGKKSGFQRKYWESGKLKSEMEYHDNMLSTGLKEISNTGKVKSTPSIRVERIDRLKTAGEYILKMKLSNDRSKVEFFFGDLVDGKYIPEDGRGFSRMDVKKGVATFKFKVNRGKQVITDFKIIAIETTRYQNKRVITKNVPISIRNQ
;
A
#
# COMPACT_ATOMS: atom_id res chain seq x y z
N MET A 1 15.29 -99.40 27.63
CA MET A 1 16.74 -99.12 27.47
C MET A 1 16.93 -98.43 26.12
N ARG A 2 17.47 -97.19 26.12
CA ARG A 2 18.10 -96.42 25.01
C ARG A 2 17.25 -96.13 23.74
N PHE A 3 16.84 -94.88 23.47
CA PHE A 3 17.55 -93.72 22.86
C PHE A 3 17.97 -93.88 21.38
N ILE A 4 17.41 -93.00 20.52
CA ILE A 4 17.92 -92.25 19.32
C ILE A 4 16.62 -91.67 18.67
N ILE A 5 16.27 -90.37 18.56
CA ILE A 5 16.88 -89.07 18.24
C ILE A 5 17.14 -88.82 16.72
N ILE A 6 16.22 -88.01 16.14
CA ILE A 6 16.33 -86.96 15.09
C ILE A 6 16.22 -87.31 13.58
N LEU A 7 15.19 -86.71 12.95
CA LEU A 7 15.08 -85.98 11.65
C LEU A 7 13.66 -86.24 11.08
N LEU A 8 12.74 -85.29 10.90
CA LEU A 8 12.82 -84.05 10.13
C LEU A 8 11.71 -83.08 10.56
N ALA A 9 12.11 -81.85 10.91
CA ALA A 9 11.24 -80.71 11.02
C ALA A 9 11.02 -80.11 9.63
N SER A 10 9.87 -80.39 9.01
CA SER A 10 9.31 -79.55 7.94
C SER A 10 7.85 -79.94 7.74
N LEU A 11 6.92 -79.11 8.18
CA LEU A 11 5.53 -78.93 7.72
C LEU A 11 4.66 -78.42 8.89
N PHE A 12 5.01 -77.25 9.43
CA PHE A 12 4.08 -76.47 10.26
C PHE A 12 4.39 -74.97 10.10
N LEU A 13 4.38 -74.48 8.86
CA LEU A 13 4.50 -73.04 8.54
C LEU A 13 3.60 -72.63 7.35
N PHE A 14 2.47 -73.28 7.13
CA PHE A 14 1.55 -72.92 6.02
C PHE A 14 0.08 -72.73 6.42
N ASN A 15 -0.25 -72.54 7.70
CA ASN A 15 -1.62 -72.21 8.12
C ASN A 15 -1.76 -70.89 8.91
N SER A 16 -0.71 -70.08 8.95
CA SER A 16 -0.77 -68.73 9.52
C SER A 16 -0.73 -67.61 8.47
N CYS A 17 -0.42 -67.92 7.20
CA CYS A 17 -0.28 -66.88 6.16
C CYS A 17 -1.64 -66.40 5.63
N ASP A 18 -2.61 -67.28 5.42
CA ASP A 18 -3.88 -66.92 4.74
C ASP A 18 -4.82 -66.01 5.57
N ILE A 19 -4.79 -66.18 6.91
CA ILE A 19 -5.55 -65.31 7.84
C ILE A 19 -4.90 -63.92 7.91
N ILE A 20 -3.57 -63.85 7.78
CA ILE A 20 -2.83 -62.59 7.78
C ILE A 20 -3.05 -61.85 6.45
N VAL A 21 -3.07 -62.55 5.31
CA VAL A 21 -3.29 -61.96 3.98
C VAL A 21 -4.70 -61.37 3.84
N SER A 22 -5.75 -62.11 4.21
CA SER A 22 -7.14 -61.60 4.19
C SER A 22 -7.36 -60.42 5.15
N GLY A 23 -6.72 -60.45 6.31
CA GLY A 23 -6.67 -59.34 7.26
C GLY A 23 -6.03 -58.08 6.66
N ILE A 24 -4.89 -58.24 5.96
CA ILE A 24 -4.16 -57.14 5.31
C ILE A 24 -4.97 -56.52 4.16
N GLU A 25 -5.63 -57.34 3.32
CA GLU A 25 -6.49 -56.85 2.21
C GLU A 25 -7.71 -56.09 2.72
N SER A 26 -8.34 -56.54 3.82
CA SER A 26 -9.43 -55.80 4.46
C SER A 26 -8.94 -54.46 5.02
N PHE A 27 -7.74 -54.44 5.62
CA PHE A 27 -7.18 -53.25 6.23
C PHE A 27 -6.73 -52.22 5.19
N SER A 28 -6.23 -52.65 4.03
CA SER A 28 -5.93 -51.77 2.90
C SER A 28 -7.22 -51.16 2.32
N THR A 29 -8.27 -51.96 2.19
CA THR A 29 -9.57 -51.50 1.67
C THR A 29 -10.21 -50.48 2.61
N ILE A 30 -10.23 -50.75 3.92
CA ILE A 30 -10.73 -49.81 4.94
C ILE A 30 -9.91 -48.51 4.96
N LYS A 31 -8.58 -48.58 4.81
CA LYS A 31 -7.71 -47.39 4.70
C LYS A 31 -8.00 -46.56 3.44
N GLU A 32 -8.30 -47.20 2.32
CA GLU A 32 -8.67 -46.51 1.09
C GLU A 32 -10.04 -45.85 1.18
N GLU A 33 -11.04 -46.52 1.76
CA GLU A 33 -12.37 -45.96 1.98
C GLU A 33 -12.34 -44.79 2.97
N THR A 34 -11.58 -44.90 4.07
CA THR A 34 -11.41 -43.77 5.01
C THR A 34 -10.66 -42.60 4.38
N LYS A 35 -9.71 -42.85 3.48
CA LYS A 35 -9.01 -41.78 2.73
C LYS A 35 -9.93 -41.13 1.69
N LYS A 36 -10.78 -41.91 1.02
CA LYS A 36 -11.79 -41.42 0.07
C LYS A 36 -12.87 -40.59 0.77
N GLN A 37 -13.38 -41.05 1.91
CA GLN A 37 -14.35 -40.30 2.73
C GLN A 37 -13.75 -39.01 3.32
N LYS A 38 -12.46 -39.01 3.70
CA LYS A 38 -11.76 -37.78 4.12
C LYS A 38 -11.62 -36.79 2.96
N ARG A 39 -11.21 -37.25 1.77
CA ARG A 39 -11.15 -36.43 0.55
C ARG A 39 -12.50 -35.85 0.17
N GLU A 40 -13.58 -36.64 0.18
CA GLU A 40 -14.94 -36.13 -0.12
C GLU A 40 -15.44 -35.11 0.91
N LYS A 41 -15.07 -35.25 2.19
CA LYS A 41 -15.37 -34.25 3.23
C LYS A 41 -14.56 -32.98 3.05
N GLU A 42 -13.30 -33.08 2.64
CA GLU A 42 -12.42 -31.95 2.31
C GLU A 42 -12.87 -31.23 1.04
N ASP A 43 -13.27 -31.97 0.00
CA ASP A 43 -13.81 -31.46 -1.25
C ASP A 43 -15.17 -30.79 -1.06
N LYS A 44 -16.05 -31.35 -0.21
CA LYS A 44 -17.29 -30.67 0.20
C LYS A 44 -17.03 -29.42 1.03
N LYS A 45 -16.01 -29.41 1.90
CA LYS A 45 -15.60 -28.24 2.68
C LYS A 45 -14.98 -27.15 1.79
N PHE A 46 -14.22 -27.56 0.77
CA PHE A 46 -13.63 -26.69 -0.24
C PHE A 46 -14.68 -26.14 -1.21
N SER A 47 -15.60 -26.97 -1.71
CA SER A 47 -16.76 -26.58 -2.52
C SER A 47 -17.69 -25.61 -1.78
N LYS A 48 -17.96 -25.86 -0.49
CA LYS A 48 -18.71 -24.93 0.37
C LYS A 48 -17.95 -23.62 0.63
N SER A 49 -16.61 -23.65 0.60
CA SER A 49 -15.77 -22.44 0.65
C SER A 49 -15.73 -21.67 -0.68
N LEU A 50 -16.06 -22.35 -1.79
CA LEU A 50 -16.12 -21.80 -3.15
C LEU A 50 -17.50 -21.26 -3.54
N GLN A 51 -18.49 -21.27 -2.63
CA GLN A 51 -19.79 -20.67 -2.89
C GLN A 51 -19.60 -19.15 -3.07
N LYS A 52 -19.41 -18.75 -4.32
CA LYS A 52 -19.19 -17.37 -4.73
C LYS A 52 -20.33 -16.52 -4.19
N LYS A 53 -19.98 -15.47 -3.44
CA LYS A 53 -20.97 -14.56 -2.87
C LYS A 53 -21.75 -13.90 -4.01
N ASN A 54 -23.08 -13.94 -3.93
CA ASN A 54 -23.99 -13.30 -4.86
C ASN A 54 -25.04 -12.52 -4.06
N GLY A 55 -25.49 -11.39 -4.62
CA GLY A 55 -26.50 -10.52 -4.03
C GLY A 55 -25.98 -9.59 -2.95
N GLU A 56 -26.91 -8.91 -2.30
CA GLU A 56 -26.65 -7.96 -1.22
C GLU A 56 -26.23 -8.70 0.06
N LYS A 57 -25.20 -8.19 0.73
CA LYS A 57 -24.80 -8.61 2.08
C LYS A 57 -24.74 -7.43 3.02
N LYS A 58 -25.33 -7.60 4.18
CA LYS A 58 -25.28 -6.66 5.30
C LYS A 58 -24.29 -7.16 6.34
N TYR A 59 -23.44 -6.25 6.79
CA TYR A 59 -22.52 -6.47 7.91
C TYR A 59 -22.99 -5.60 9.06
N LEU A 60 -22.98 -6.12 10.27
CA LEU A 60 -23.44 -5.44 11.46
C LEU A 60 -22.27 -5.05 12.37
N TYR A 61 -22.50 -4.05 13.21
CA TYR A 61 -21.70 -3.78 14.39
C TYR A 61 -22.12 -4.70 15.54
N GLU A 62 -21.32 -4.75 16.61
CA GLU A 62 -21.62 -5.50 17.83
C GLU A 62 -22.94 -5.09 18.48
N ASN A 63 -23.36 -3.84 18.31
CA ASN A 63 -24.64 -3.32 18.82
C ASN A 63 -25.84 -3.63 17.89
N GLY A 64 -25.65 -4.45 16.85
CA GLY A 64 -26.69 -4.83 15.90
C GLY A 64 -26.95 -3.83 14.78
N ASN A 65 -26.42 -2.60 14.84
CA ASN A 65 -26.61 -1.60 13.78
C ASN A 65 -25.88 -2.00 12.49
N ILE A 66 -26.44 -1.61 11.33
CA ILE A 66 -25.81 -1.87 10.04
C ILE A 66 -24.47 -1.12 9.96
N LYS A 67 -23.40 -1.88 9.75
CA LYS A 67 -22.05 -1.37 9.49
C LYS A 67 -21.83 -1.13 8.00
N SER A 68 -22.21 -2.07 7.15
CA SER A 68 -22.08 -1.90 5.69
C SER A 68 -23.05 -2.75 4.89
N VAL A 69 -23.34 -2.28 3.68
CA VAL A 69 -24.13 -2.97 2.67
C VAL A 69 -23.28 -3.10 1.42
N VAL A 70 -23.11 -4.34 0.93
CA VAL A 70 -22.21 -4.66 -0.18
C VAL A 70 -22.90 -5.63 -1.12
N ASN A 71 -22.95 -5.29 -2.41
CA ASN A 71 -23.43 -6.19 -3.45
C ASN A 71 -22.29 -7.01 -4.05
N TYR A 72 -22.55 -8.31 -4.26
CA TYR A 72 -21.60 -9.23 -4.85
C TYR A 72 -22.18 -9.90 -6.11
N LYS A 73 -21.30 -10.15 -7.08
CA LYS A 73 -21.54 -11.05 -8.21
C LYS A 73 -20.29 -11.91 -8.38
N ASP A 74 -20.47 -13.22 -8.37
CA ASP A 74 -19.39 -14.21 -8.51
C ASP A 74 -18.24 -14.02 -7.51
N GLY A 75 -18.57 -13.60 -6.28
CA GLY A 75 -17.60 -13.33 -5.22
C GLY A 75 -16.92 -11.96 -5.31
N LYS A 76 -17.12 -11.20 -6.39
CA LYS A 76 -16.57 -9.86 -6.59
C LYS A 76 -17.58 -8.80 -6.16
N LYS A 77 -17.11 -7.71 -5.55
CA LYS A 77 -17.96 -6.55 -5.22
C LYS A 77 -18.39 -5.83 -6.49
N ILE A 78 -19.65 -5.44 -6.57
CA ILE A 78 -20.21 -4.68 -7.68
C ILE A 78 -21.08 -3.54 -7.18
N GLY A 79 -21.22 -2.49 -8.00
CA GLY A 79 -22.03 -1.32 -7.68
C GLY A 79 -21.48 -0.53 -6.48
N THR A 80 -22.32 0.32 -5.90
CA THR A 80 -21.94 1.13 -4.75
C THR A 80 -22.16 0.36 -3.45
N SER A 81 -21.08 0.20 -2.69
CA SER A 81 -21.16 -0.25 -1.29
C SER A 81 -21.32 0.94 -0.37
N PHE A 82 -22.14 0.76 0.66
CA PHE A 82 -22.39 1.76 1.70
C PHE A 82 -21.77 1.30 3.00
N THR A 83 -21.25 2.23 3.79
CA THR A 83 -20.80 1.97 5.15
C THR A 83 -21.28 3.09 6.03
N PHE A 84 -21.68 2.78 7.25
CA PHE A 84 -22.36 3.67 8.18
C PHE A 84 -21.57 3.78 9.48
N TYR A 85 -21.73 4.89 10.20
CA TYR A 85 -21.24 5.04 11.56
C TYR A 85 -22.00 4.10 12.51
N LYS A 86 -21.43 3.82 13.69
CA LYS A 86 -22.14 3.07 14.75
C LYS A 86 -23.49 3.68 15.13
N SER A 87 -23.64 5.00 14.97
CA SER A 87 -24.86 5.78 15.20
C SER A 87 -25.88 5.71 14.04
N GLY A 88 -25.52 5.11 12.91
CA GLY A 88 -26.44 4.84 11.78
C GLY A 88 -26.31 5.81 10.61
N GLU A 89 -25.63 6.95 10.76
CA GLU A 89 -25.45 7.90 9.67
C GLU A 89 -24.46 7.34 8.63
N LYS A 90 -24.65 7.70 7.36
CA LYS A 90 -23.78 7.27 6.27
C LYS A 90 -22.35 7.80 6.48
N GLN A 91 -21.37 6.92 6.29
CA GLN A 91 -19.94 7.22 6.47
C GLN A 91 -19.15 7.14 5.16
N TYR A 92 -19.48 6.18 4.29
CA TYR A 92 -18.80 5.98 3.01
C TYR A 92 -19.75 5.53 1.90
N ASP A 93 -19.52 6.04 0.69
CA ASP A 93 -20.04 5.48 -0.57
C ASP A 93 -18.85 5.05 -1.42
N ILE A 94 -18.76 3.75 -1.72
CA ILE A 94 -17.61 3.16 -2.40
C ILE A 94 -18.08 2.40 -3.64
N PRO A 95 -17.92 2.97 -4.86
CA PRO A 95 -18.27 2.28 -6.09
C PRO A 95 -17.23 1.21 -6.45
N TYR A 96 -17.72 0.04 -6.86
CA TYR A 96 -16.92 -1.11 -7.30
C TYR A 96 -17.33 -1.58 -8.69
N VAL A 97 -16.32 -1.93 -9.50
CA VAL A 97 -16.45 -2.67 -10.75
C VAL A 97 -15.48 -3.84 -10.68
N ASP A 98 -15.99 -5.06 -10.88
CA ASP A 98 -15.21 -6.32 -10.81
C ASP A 98 -14.37 -6.49 -9.54
N GLY A 99 -14.91 -6.05 -8.39
CA GLY A 99 -14.24 -6.15 -7.10
C GLY A 99 -13.23 -5.03 -6.82
N MET A 100 -12.97 -4.14 -7.78
CA MET A 100 -12.04 -3.02 -7.64
C MET A 100 -12.78 -1.68 -7.49
N LYS A 101 -12.25 -0.76 -6.69
CA LYS A 101 -12.81 0.60 -6.60
C LYS A 101 -12.74 1.27 -7.96
N HIS A 102 -13.85 1.84 -8.42
CA HIS A 102 -13.91 2.52 -9.71
C HIS A 102 -14.94 3.64 -9.68
N GLY A 103 -14.54 4.86 -10.00
CA GLY A 103 -15.34 6.06 -9.85
C GLY A 103 -15.02 6.81 -8.54
N LYS A 104 -15.93 7.69 -8.15
CA LYS A 104 -15.72 8.59 -7.02
C LYS A 104 -16.13 7.94 -5.70
N VAL A 105 -15.18 7.75 -4.79
CA VAL A 105 -15.44 7.35 -3.41
C VAL A 105 -15.74 8.58 -2.59
N LEU A 106 -16.81 8.54 -1.80
CA LEU A 106 -17.23 9.63 -0.92
C LEU A 106 -17.10 9.22 0.54
N TRP A 107 -16.67 10.18 1.37
CA TRP A 107 -16.63 10.09 2.81
C TRP A 107 -17.47 11.22 3.37
N TYR A 108 -18.25 10.93 4.40
CA TYR A 108 -19.17 11.89 5.00
C TYR A 108 -18.78 12.20 6.44
N TYR A 109 -19.13 13.40 6.89
CA TYR A 109 -19.26 13.72 8.30
C TYR A 109 -20.53 13.06 8.86
N LYS A 110 -20.64 12.97 10.20
CA LYS A 110 -21.88 12.51 10.84
C LYS A 110 -23.08 13.39 10.50
N SER A 111 -22.87 14.67 10.20
CA SER A 111 -23.90 15.59 9.71
C SER A 111 -24.43 15.26 8.31
N GLY A 112 -23.86 14.26 7.61
CA GLY A 112 -24.23 13.88 6.25
C GLY A 112 -23.55 14.71 5.15
N LYS A 113 -22.80 15.75 5.50
CA LYS A 113 -22.02 16.55 4.54
C LYS A 113 -20.76 15.81 4.11
N ILE A 114 -20.28 16.05 2.89
CA ILE A 114 -19.07 15.42 2.38
C ILE A 114 -17.84 15.92 3.16
N TYR A 115 -17.07 14.98 3.69
CA TYR A 115 -15.77 15.20 4.31
C TYR A 115 -14.63 15.10 3.29
N ARG A 116 -14.70 14.10 2.41
CA ARG A 116 -13.69 13.82 1.38
C ARG A 116 -14.35 13.17 0.18
N GLU A 117 -13.81 13.46 -1.00
CA GLU A 117 -14.02 12.65 -2.20
C GLU A 117 -12.67 12.26 -2.79
N THR A 118 -12.61 11.12 -3.48
CA THR A 118 -11.41 10.65 -4.17
C THR A 118 -11.80 9.83 -5.38
N GLU A 119 -11.21 10.15 -6.51
CA GLU A 119 -11.43 9.44 -7.77
C GLU A 119 -10.53 8.19 -7.84
N TYR A 120 -11.13 7.07 -8.22
CA TYR A 120 -10.47 5.79 -8.40
C TYR A 120 -10.68 5.24 -9.81
N LYS A 121 -9.64 4.62 -10.36
CA LYS A 121 -9.69 3.85 -11.59
C LYS A 121 -9.02 2.51 -11.35
N LYS A 122 -9.77 1.41 -11.55
CA LYS A 122 -9.27 0.02 -11.40
C LYS A 122 -8.51 -0.21 -10.07
N GLY A 123 -9.08 0.29 -8.97
CA GLY A 123 -8.53 0.12 -7.62
C GLY A 123 -7.47 1.13 -7.20
N LYS A 124 -6.90 1.91 -8.12
CA LYS A 124 -5.90 2.95 -7.82
C LYS A 124 -6.54 4.34 -7.77
N LYS A 125 -6.00 5.23 -6.94
CA LYS A 125 -6.37 6.65 -6.98
C LYS A 125 -5.90 7.25 -8.31
N SER A 126 -6.81 7.83 -9.06
CA SER A 126 -6.51 8.43 -10.35
C SER A 126 -7.48 9.59 -10.57
N GLY A 127 -6.95 10.81 -10.62
CA GLY A 127 -7.71 12.05 -10.60
C GLY A 127 -7.58 12.77 -9.25
N PHE A 128 -8.61 13.51 -8.85
CA PHE A 128 -8.53 14.38 -7.68
C PHE A 128 -8.98 13.71 -6.38
N GLN A 129 -8.30 14.07 -5.30
CA GLN A 129 -8.77 13.93 -3.92
C GLN A 129 -9.07 15.31 -3.37
N ARG A 130 -10.34 15.55 -3.01
CA ARG A 130 -10.79 16.79 -2.36
C ARG A 130 -11.22 16.50 -0.94
N LYS A 131 -10.86 17.38 -0.02
CA LYS A 131 -11.38 17.39 1.36
C LYS A 131 -12.15 18.67 1.57
N TYR A 132 -13.16 18.63 2.42
CA TYR A 132 -14.02 19.77 2.71
C TYR A 132 -14.02 20.06 4.21
N TRP A 133 -14.40 21.29 4.54
CA TRP A 133 -14.85 21.65 5.87
C TRP A 133 -16.28 21.16 6.08
N GLU A 134 -16.72 21.04 7.33
CA GLU A 134 -18.11 20.70 7.64
C GLU A 134 -19.10 21.80 7.22
N SER A 135 -18.61 23.00 6.86
CA SER A 135 -19.44 24.00 6.18
C SER A 135 -19.75 23.64 4.72
N GLY A 136 -19.08 22.64 4.13
CA GLY A 136 -19.13 22.29 2.70
C GLY A 136 -18.09 23.00 1.84
N LYS A 137 -17.35 23.98 2.40
CA LYS A 137 -16.29 24.69 1.67
C LYS A 137 -15.09 23.78 1.42
N LEU A 138 -14.46 23.89 0.24
CA LEU A 138 -13.24 23.16 -0.10
C LEU A 138 -12.13 23.48 0.92
N LYS A 139 -11.48 22.45 1.44
CA LYS A 139 -10.39 22.52 2.41
C LYS A 139 -9.04 22.20 1.77
N SER A 140 -8.99 21.19 0.92
CA SER A 140 -7.79 20.89 0.15
C SER A 140 -8.07 20.06 -1.09
N GLU A 141 -7.21 20.18 -2.09
CA GLU A 141 -7.26 19.42 -3.34
C GLU A 141 -5.86 18.91 -3.70
N MET A 142 -5.77 17.63 -4.03
CA MET A 142 -4.54 16.94 -4.46
C MET A 142 -4.86 16.06 -5.64
N GLU A 143 -3.93 15.94 -6.57
CA GLU A 143 -4.07 15.08 -7.73
C GLU A 143 -3.23 13.81 -7.58
N TYR A 144 -3.77 12.71 -8.10
CA TYR A 144 -3.12 11.41 -8.14
C TYR A 144 -3.16 10.84 -9.56
N HIS A 145 -2.12 10.11 -9.94
CA HIS A 145 -2.09 9.27 -11.12
C HIS A 145 -1.64 7.87 -10.71
N ASP A 146 -2.50 6.86 -10.83
CA ASP A 146 -2.20 5.49 -10.42
C ASP A 146 -1.56 5.37 -9.02
N ASN A 147 -2.15 6.03 -8.02
CA ASN A 147 -1.67 6.21 -6.64
C ASN A 147 -0.46 7.13 -6.45
N MET A 148 0.23 7.55 -7.51
CA MET A 148 1.33 8.51 -7.41
C MET A 148 0.79 9.91 -7.11
N LEU A 149 1.31 10.53 -6.06
CA LEU A 149 0.92 11.89 -5.65
C LEU A 149 1.60 12.92 -6.55
N SER A 150 0.80 13.89 -7.02
CA SER A 150 1.27 15.04 -7.78
C SER A 150 1.80 16.18 -6.90
N THR A 151 2.62 17.05 -7.49
CA THR A 151 2.79 18.44 -7.02
C THR A 151 1.47 19.24 -7.11
N GLY A 152 1.47 20.47 -6.60
CA GLY A 152 0.33 21.38 -6.78
C GLY A 152 -0.79 21.26 -5.73
N LEU A 153 -0.48 20.78 -4.51
CA LEU A 153 -1.43 20.80 -3.39
C LEU A 153 -2.04 22.20 -3.20
N LYS A 154 -3.37 22.27 -3.23
CA LYS A 154 -4.14 23.46 -2.84
C LYS A 154 -4.71 23.27 -1.44
N GLU A 155 -4.50 24.23 -0.54
CA GLU A 155 -5.15 24.26 0.78
C GLU A 155 -5.85 25.59 1.01
N ILE A 156 -7.03 25.53 1.63
CA ILE A 156 -7.87 26.70 1.87
C ILE A 156 -8.30 26.67 3.34
N SER A 157 -8.16 27.79 4.04
CA SER A 157 -8.64 27.94 5.42
C SER A 157 -10.17 27.79 5.49
N ASN A 158 -10.71 27.61 6.68
CA ASN A 158 -12.15 27.64 6.92
C ASN A 158 -12.78 29.01 6.55
N THR A 159 -11.99 30.08 6.56
CA THR A 159 -12.41 31.42 6.12
C THR A 159 -12.36 31.62 4.60
N GLY A 160 -11.84 30.66 3.83
CA GLY A 160 -11.74 30.75 2.37
C GLY A 160 -10.40 31.29 1.85
N LYS A 161 -9.44 31.62 2.73
CA LYS A 161 -8.11 32.10 2.32
C LYS A 161 -7.24 30.95 1.84
N VAL A 162 -6.71 31.06 0.63
CA VAL A 162 -5.72 30.10 0.08
C VAL A 162 -4.43 30.18 0.91
N LYS A 163 -3.94 29.03 1.35
CA LYS A 163 -2.68 28.94 2.10
C LYS A 163 -1.50 29.00 1.14
N SER A 164 -0.46 29.72 1.54
CA SER A 164 0.79 29.80 0.76
C SER A 164 1.55 28.47 0.76
N THR A 165 2.22 28.23 -0.35
CA THR A 165 3.16 27.12 -0.52
C THR A 165 4.57 27.64 -0.33
N PRO A 166 5.36 27.07 0.61
CA PRO A 166 6.75 27.47 0.77
C PRO A 166 7.56 27.02 -0.46
N SER A 167 8.68 27.67 -0.68
CA SER A 167 9.66 27.29 -1.70
C SER A 167 10.88 26.66 -1.06
N ILE A 168 11.69 25.95 -1.85
CA ILE A 168 12.99 25.46 -1.40
C ILE A 168 14.00 26.61 -1.50
N ARG A 169 14.60 26.97 -0.37
CA ARG A 169 15.78 27.85 -0.31
C ARG A 169 17.04 27.00 -0.38
N VAL A 170 18.02 27.46 -1.14
CA VAL A 170 19.30 26.77 -1.36
C VAL A 170 20.42 27.75 -1.06
N GLU A 171 21.23 27.44 -0.08
CA GLU A 171 22.48 28.13 0.23
C GLU A 171 23.63 27.36 -0.41
N ARG A 172 24.52 28.09 -1.08
CA ARG A 172 25.67 27.55 -1.81
C ARG A 172 26.94 27.98 -1.08
N ILE A 173 27.78 27.03 -0.73
CA ILE A 173 29.04 27.29 -0.01
C ILE A 173 30.18 26.71 -0.84
N ASP A 174 31.01 27.61 -1.35
CA ASP A 174 32.23 27.27 -2.10
C ASP A 174 33.41 27.10 -1.13
N ARG A 175 33.98 25.90 -1.08
CA ARG A 175 35.21 25.57 -0.37
C ARG A 175 36.21 24.88 -1.29
N LEU A 176 36.18 25.20 -2.59
CA LEU A 176 37.01 24.54 -3.58
C LEU A 176 38.50 24.78 -3.33
N LYS A 177 38.89 26.02 -3.02
CA LYS A 177 40.30 26.37 -2.73
C LYS A 177 40.86 25.76 -1.45
N THR A 178 40.02 25.62 -0.41
CA THR A 178 40.48 25.18 0.92
C THR A 178 40.30 23.70 1.17
N ALA A 179 39.27 23.08 0.59
CA ALA A 179 38.92 21.69 0.86
C ALA A 179 38.58 20.88 -0.40
N GLY A 180 38.56 21.50 -1.60
CA GLY A 180 38.13 20.84 -2.83
C GLY A 180 36.64 20.45 -2.82
N GLU A 181 35.82 21.20 -2.08
CA GLU A 181 34.43 20.82 -1.77
C GLU A 181 33.44 21.92 -2.12
N TYR A 182 32.27 21.52 -2.59
CA TYR A 182 31.12 22.40 -2.77
C TYR A 182 29.93 21.85 -1.99
N ILE A 183 29.24 22.73 -1.27
CA ILE A 183 28.16 22.34 -0.36
C ILE A 183 26.88 23.07 -0.73
N LEU A 184 25.79 22.31 -0.84
CA LEU A 184 24.43 22.79 -0.95
C LEU A 184 23.72 22.53 0.37
N LYS A 185 23.15 23.58 0.98
CA LYS A 185 22.23 23.45 2.09
C LYS A 185 20.84 23.84 1.63
N MET A 186 19.85 22.98 1.86
CA MET A 186 18.47 23.25 1.50
C MET A 186 17.55 23.24 2.70
N LYS A 187 16.59 24.16 2.70
CA LYS A 187 15.50 24.24 3.67
C LYS A 187 14.24 24.80 3.04
N LEU A 188 13.09 24.63 3.68
CA LEU A 188 11.87 25.31 3.26
C LEU A 188 11.91 26.79 3.64
N SER A 189 11.31 27.65 2.82
CA SER A 189 11.28 29.11 3.02
C SER A 189 10.56 29.59 4.28
N ASN A 190 9.80 28.70 4.91
CA ASN A 190 9.08 28.93 6.17
C ASN A 190 9.73 28.20 7.36
N ASP A 191 10.97 27.71 7.20
CA ASP A 191 11.79 27.10 8.25
C ASP A 191 11.15 25.88 8.96
N ARG A 192 10.22 25.20 8.29
CA ARG A 192 9.65 23.96 8.79
C ARG A 192 10.69 22.84 8.83
N SER A 193 10.76 22.16 9.98
CA SER A 193 11.72 21.08 10.22
C SER A 193 11.23 19.68 9.88
N LYS A 194 9.91 19.46 9.83
CA LYS A 194 9.29 18.18 9.45
C LYS A 194 9.16 18.08 7.93
N VAL A 195 10.29 17.92 7.27
CA VAL A 195 10.43 17.85 5.82
C VAL A 195 11.47 16.80 5.45
N GLU A 196 11.24 16.11 4.34
CA GLU A 196 12.16 15.17 3.72
C GLU A 196 12.63 15.78 2.40
N PHE A 197 13.91 15.61 2.08
CA PHE A 197 14.51 16.09 0.84
C PHE A 197 15.06 14.93 0.02
N PHE A 198 14.95 15.05 -1.30
CA PHE A 198 15.37 14.04 -2.25
C PHE A 198 16.01 14.69 -3.48
N PHE A 199 16.99 14.02 -4.06
CA PHE A 199 17.39 14.25 -5.44
C PHE A 199 16.49 13.41 -6.33
N GLY A 200 16.03 13.97 -7.44
CA GLY A 200 15.34 13.15 -8.42
C GLY A 200 14.42 13.87 -9.37
N ASP A 201 13.97 13.09 -10.34
CA ASP A 201 12.95 13.46 -11.28
C ASP A 201 11.57 13.00 -10.81
N LEU A 202 10.56 13.82 -11.12
CA LEU A 202 9.18 13.40 -11.04
C LEU A 202 8.79 12.72 -12.36
N VAL A 203 7.91 11.71 -12.28
CA VAL A 203 7.28 11.11 -13.46
C VAL A 203 6.42 12.19 -14.14
N ASP A 204 6.62 12.36 -15.45
CA ASP A 204 6.03 13.43 -16.26
C ASP A 204 6.23 14.84 -15.68
N GLY A 205 7.30 15.04 -14.91
CA GLY A 205 7.59 16.31 -14.24
C GLY A 205 6.62 16.68 -13.11
N LYS A 206 5.72 15.77 -12.72
CA LYS A 206 4.58 16.09 -11.84
C LYS A 206 4.37 15.10 -10.69
N TYR A 207 4.59 13.80 -10.90
CA TYR A 207 4.20 12.75 -9.95
C TYR A 207 5.40 12.10 -9.25
N ILE A 208 5.24 11.75 -7.97
CA ILE A 208 6.26 10.99 -7.23
C ILE A 208 6.32 9.55 -7.77
N PRO A 209 7.50 9.03 -8.16
CA PRO A 209 7.63 7.66 -8.66
C PRO A 209 7.20 6.63 -7.61
N GLU A 210 6.38 5.65 -8.01
CA GLU A 210 5.86 4.60 -7.11
C GLU A 210 6.96 3.67 -6.60
N ASP A 211 7.94 3.35 -7.44
CA ASP A 211 9.07 2.45 -7.15
C ASP A 211 10.30 3.16 -6.57
N GLY A 212 10.24 4.49 -6.42
CA GLY A 212 11.35 5.31 -5.95
C GLY A 212 12.57 5.38 -6.88
N ARG A 213 12.48 4.86 -8.12
CA ARG A 213 13.59 4.97 -9.09
C ARG A 213 13.85 6.45 -9.41
N GLY A 214 15.14 6.80 -9.44
CA GLY A 214 15.56 8.18 -9.65
C GLY A 214 15.25 9.11 -8.46
N PHE A 215 14.91 8.58 -7.28
CA PHE A 215 14.54 9.35 -6.09
C PHE A 215 15.47 9.00 -4.92
N SER A 216 16.50 9.80 -4.69
CA SER A 216 17.51 9.55 -3.65
C SER A 216 17.30 10.45 -2.44
N ARG A 217 16.98 9.86 -1.28
CA ARG A 217 16.77 10.59 -0.03
C ARG A 217 18.07 11.24 0.46
N MET A 218 17.95 12.45 1.00
CA MET A 218 19.05 13.17 1.64
C MET A 218 18.95 13.12 3.16
N ASP A 219 20.10 13.25 3.82
CA ASP A 219 20.16 13.43 5.25
C ASP A 219 19.68 14.82 5.65
N VAL A 220 18.74 14.86 6.60
CA VAL A 220 18.12 16.09 7.09
C VAL A 220 18.36 16.22 8.60
N LYS A 221 18.94 17.35 9.02
CA LYS A 221 19.11 17.71 10.44
C LYS A 221 18.38 19.00 10.72
N LYS A 222 17.44 18.97 11.67
CA LYS A 222 16.61 20.13 12.07
C LYS A 222 15.96 20.87 10.88
N GLY A 223 15.53 20.14 9.84
CA GLY A 223 14.89 20.72 8.65
C GLY A 223 15.82 21.16 7.53
N VAL A 224 17.13 21.01 7.72
CA VAL A 224 18.14 21.38 6.72
C VAL A 224 18.73 20.12 6.12
N ALA A 225 18.57 19.95 4.82
CA ALA A 225 19.31 18.95 4.04
C ALA A 225 20.69 19.53 3.68
N THR A 226 21.75 18.73 3.81
CA THR A 226 23.09 19.13 3.39
C THR A 226 23.62 18.12 2.39
N PHE A 227 23.90 18.58 1.17
CA PHE A 227 24.57 17.80 0.15
C PHE A 227 25.95 18.38 -0.12
N LYS A 228 26.95 17.51 -0.11
CA LYS A 228 28.35 17.88 -0.26
C LYS A 228 28.97 16.98 -1.31
N PHE A 229 29.70 17.57 -2.25
CA PHE A 229 30.45 16.82 -3.25
C PHE A 229 31.83 17.43 -3.46
N LYS A 230 32.79 16.58 -3.80
CA LYS A 230 34.17 16.97 -4.07
C LYS A 230 34.33 17.36 -5.54
N VAL A 231 35.16 18.36 -5.79
CA VAL A 231 35.60 18.74 -7.14
C VAL A 231 37.12 18.77 -7.14
N ASN A 232 37.73 17.82 -7.83
CA ASN A 232 39.19 17.73 -7.89
C ASN A 232 39.77 18.97 -8.59
N ARG A 233 40.99 19.36 -8.21
CA ARG A 233 41.69 20.50 -8.81
C ARG A 233 41.81 20.32 -10.34
N GLY A 234 41.62 21.41 -11.08
CA GLY A 234 41.58 21.41 -12.54
C GLY A 234 40.29 20.86 -13.14
N LYS A 235 39.36 20.31 -12.36
CA LYS A 235 38.07 19.79 -12.84
C LYS A 235 36.95 20.82 -12.69
N GLN A 236 35.89 20.61 -13.47
CA GLN A 236 34.66 21.40 -13.43
C GLN A 236 33.45 20.48 -13.24
N VAL A 237 32.39 21.05 -12.67
CA VAL A 237 31.08 20.40 -12.53
C VAL A 237 30.04 21.33 -13.14
N ILE A 238 29.35 20.83 -14.15
CA ILE A 238 28.23 21.50 -14.82
C ILE A 238 27.07 20.51 -14.78
N THR A 239 26.04 20.79 -13.98
CA THR A 239 24.89 19.89 -13.79
C THR A 239 23.71 20.62 -13.18
N ASP A 240 22.52 20.08 -13.38
CA ASP A 240 21.26 20.58 -12.84
C ASP A 240 20.73 19.59 -11.80
N PHE A 241 20.76 19.97 -10.52
CA PHE A 241 20.19 19.15 -9.47
C PHE A 241 18.70 19.44 -9.33
N LYS A 242 17.87 18.42 -9.55
CA LYS A 242 16.45 18.47 -9.23
C LYS A 242 16.24 18.05 -7.78
N ILE A 243 15.76 18.99 -7.00
CA ILE A 243 15.53 18.83 -5.56
C ILE A 243 14.04 18.76 -5.31
N ILE A 244 13.64 17.76 -4.52
CA ILE A 244 12.26 17.52 -4.17
C ILE A 244 12.15 17.54 -2.65
N ALA A 245 11.21 18.32 -2.13
CA ALA A 245 10.88 18.39 -0.72
C ALA A 245 9.47 17.86 -0.49
N ILE A 246 9.33 16.94 0.45
CA ILE A 246 8.05 16.38 0.87
C ILE A 246 7.82 16.74 2.33
N GLU A 247 6.71 17.43 2.62
CA GLU A 247 6.30 17.72 3.99
C GLU A 247 4.87 17.26 4.27
N THR A 248 4.51 17.19 5.56
CA THR A 248 3.12 17.04 6.00
C THR A 248 2.60 18.40 6.51
N THR A 249 1.54 18.92 5.88
CA THR A 249 0.93 20.20 6.26
C THR A 249 0.19 20.11 7.60
N ARG A 250 -0.23 21.26 8.16
CA ARG A 250 -1.09 21.30 9.36
C ARG A 250 -2.45 20.60 9.13
N TYR A 251 -2.90 20.44 7.89
CA TYR A 251 -4.13 19.71 7.55
C TYR A 251 -3.89 18.23 7.26
N GLN A 252 -2.71 17.71 7.60
CA GLN A 252 -2.34 16.30 7.40
C GLN A 252 -2.40 15.90 5.92
N ASN A 253 -2.05 16.83 5.02
CA ASN A 253 -1.84 16.54 3.61
C ASN A 253 -0.34 16.43 3.35
N LYS A 254 0.06 15.52 2.46
CA LYS A 254 1.42 15.51 1.91
C LYS A 254 1.52 16.60 0.86
N ARG A 255 2.61 17.37 0.89
CA ARG A 255 2.92 18.42 -0.07
C ARG A 255 4.25 18.13 -0.72
N VAL A 256 4.27 18.15 -2.05
CA VAL A 256 5.47 17.97 -2.88
C VAL A 256 5.87 19.32 -3.44
N ILE A 257 7.12 19.73 -3.22
CA ILE A 257 7.70 20.98 -3.69
C ILE A 257 8.96 20.63 -4.46
N THR A 258 9.18 21.24 -5.60
CA THR A 258 10.36 20.98 -6.44
C THR A 258 11.17 22.25 -6.68
N LYS A 259 12.46 22.07 -6.95
CA LYS A 259 13.35 23.15 -7.37
C LYS A 259 14.47 22.60 -8.24
N ASN A 260 14.69 23.21 -9.40
CA ASN A 260 15.91 22.99 -10.18
C ASN A 260 17.05 23.87 -9.62
N VAL A 261 18.24 23.30 -9.49
CA VAL A 261 19.43 23.97 -8.97
C VAL A 261 20.58 23.79 -9.96
N PRO A 262 20.77 24.74 -10.88
CA PRO A 262 21.89 24.69 -11.81
C PRO A 262 23.22 24.93 -11.09
N ILE A 263 24.23 24.16 -11.45
CA ILE A 263 25.60 24.24 -10.94
C ILE A 263 26.52 24.40 -12.14
N SER A 264 27.39 25.41 -12.07
CA SER A 264 28.52 25.58 -12.99
C SER A 264 29.68 26.11 -12.15
N ILE A 265 30.60 25.21 -11.79
CA ILE A 265 31.75 25.53 -10.93
C ILE A 265 33.02 24.85 -11.45
N ARG A 266 34.17 25.46 -11.20
CA ARG A 266 35.49 24.93 -11.57
C ARG A 266 36.46 25.11 -10.42
N ASN A 267 37.19 24.05 -10.08
CA ASN A 267 38.25 24.13 -9.08
C ASN A 267 39.58 24.44 -9.77
N GLN A 268 40.16 25.61 -9.48
CA GLN A 268 41.43 26.10 -10.05
C GLN A 268 42.62 25.71 -9.17
#